data_AF-A0A522CTG5-F1
#
_entry.id   AF-A0A522CTG5-F1
#
_cell.length_a   1.000
_cell.length_b   1.000
_cell.length_c   1.000
_cell.angle_alpha   90.00
_cell.angle_beta   90.00
_cell.angle_gamma   90.00
#
_symmetry.space_group_name_H-M   'P 1'
#
loop_
_entity.id
_entity.type
_entity.pdbx_description
1 polymer ?
#
loop_
_entity_poly.entity_id
_entity_poly.type
_entity_poly.pdbx_seq_one_letter_code
_entity_poly.pdbx_strand_id
1 'polypeptide(L)'
;MSLKNRKVVVTGGPTREWIDPVRYISNASSGKMGIALADAAGPRCAETVFVHGPIERSLLEGRPYRTVAVETTGELLDAVMREIDGSAVLIMAAAPADYRPASKSPVKIKKDDEHLTIDLVKNPDILMAVVARRAAEPEMEGLYTAGFAAETHDAEAFAREKLAYKNLDMICLNDVGKPGAGFSVDTNIMTVFTRRGARVELALASKRDIAVRILDLIESDMGARKL
;
A
#
# COMPACT_ATOMS: atom_id res chain seq x y z
N MET A 1 -7.72 -18.96 8.38
CA MET A 1 -7.77 -19.61 7.05
C MET A 1 -6.40 -19.43 6.43
N SER A 2 -5.82 -20.49 5.86
CA SER A 2 -4.44 -20.43 5.35
C SER A 2 -4.33 -19.65 4.04
N LEU A 3 -3.23 -18.94 3.84
CA LEU A 3 -2.88 -18.29 2.57
C LEU A 3 -2.46 -19.27 1.46
N LYS A 4 -2.25 -20.56 1.75
CA LYS A 4 -1.66 -21.55 0.82
C LYS A 4 -2.25 -21.56 -0.60
N ASN A 5 -3.55 -21.31 -0.74
CA ASN A 5 -4.25 -21.32 -2.03
C ASN A 5 -4.68 -19.92 -2.49
N ARG A 6 -4.07 -18.87 -1.93
CA ARG A 6 -4.39 -17.47 -2.19
C ARG A 6 -3.27 -16.82 -3.00
N LYS A 7 -3.64 -15.90 -3.87
CA LYS A 7 -2.71 -14.92 -4.45
C LYS A 7 -2.56 -13.75 -3.49
N VAL A 8 -1.34 -13.37 -3.14
CA VAL A 8 -1.07 -12.21 -2.29
C VAL A 8 -0.48 -11.10 -3.17
N VAL A 9 -1.21 -10.00 -3.27
CA VAL A 9 -0.78 -8.80 -4.01
C VAL A 9 -0.36 -7.75 -2.99
N VAL A 10 0.92 -7.40 -2.96
CA VAL A 10 1.46 -6.40 -2.04
C VAL A 10 1.88 -5.19 -2.85
N THR A 11 1.50 -3.98 -2.41
CA THR A 11 2.04 -2.75 -2.97
C THR A 11 3.13 -2.15 -2.10
N GLY A 12 4.14 -1.51 -2.69
CA GLY A 12 5.21 -0.84 -1.94
C GLY A 12 5.85 0.33 -2.68
N GLY A 13 6.60 1.14 -1.94
CA GLY A 13 7.31 2.31 -2.47
C GLY A 13 6.40 3.53 -2.70
N PRO A 14 6.98 4.68 -3.11
CA PRO A 14 6.24 5.89 -3.44
C PRO A 14 5.83 5.89 -4.91
N THR A 15 4.87 6.73 -5.31
CA THR A 15 4.67 7.06 -6.74
C THR A 15 5.33 8.40 -7.08
N ARG A 16 5.61 8.64 -8.36
CA ARG A 16 6.18 9.87 -8.90
C ARG A 16 5.24 10.47 -9.92
N GLU A 17 4.73 11.66 -9.62
CA GLU A 17 3.86 12.42 -10.51
C GLU A 17 4.68 13.51 -11.21
N TRP A 18 5.00 13.27 -12.47
CA TRP A 18 5.94 14.08 -13.24
C TRP A 18 5.36 15.45 -13.61
N ILE A 19 6.09 16.51 -13.23
CA ILE A 19 5.83 17.90 -13.62
C ILE A 19 6.39 18.16 -15.02
N ASP A 20 7.61 17.69 -15.26
CA ASP A 20 8.33 17.77 -16.53
C ASP A 20 9.25 16.53 -16.66
N PRO A 21 10.13 16.41 -17.68
CA PRO A 21 11.01 15.23 -17.80
C PRO A 21 12.09 15.09 -16.70
N VAL A 22 12.19 16.03 -15.76
CA VAL A 22 13.26 16.09 -14.75
C VAL A 22 12.71 16.13 -13.32
N ARG A 23 11.55 16.75 -13.12
CA ARG A 23 10.93 17.00 -11.81
C ARG A 23 9.64 16.23 -11.65
N TYR A 24 9.41 15.76 -10.43
CA TYR A 24 8.19 15.05 -10.04
C TYR A 24 7.82 15.36 -8.59
N ILE A 25 6.56 15.08 -8.24
CA ILE A 25 6.04 15.07 -6.88
C ILE A 25 6.03 13.61 -6.40
N SER A 26 6.51 13.35 -5.18
CA SER A 26 6.62 12.00 -4.62
C SER A 26 6.53 12.03 -3.10
N ASN A 27 6.17 10.88 -2.53
CA ASN A 27 6.21 10.65 -1.09
C ASN A 27 7.57 10.08 -0.65
N ALA A 28 7.90 10.21 0.64
CA ALA A 28 9.19 9.79 1.22
C ALA A 28 9.27 8.29 1.56
N SER A 29 8.44 7.45 0.92
CA SER A 29 8.44 6.00 1.19
C SER A 29 9.71 5.34 0.66
N SER A 30 10.37 4.53 1.48
CA SER A 30 11.48 3.67 1.05
C SER A 30 11.03 2.37 0.40
N GLY A 31 9.76 2.00 0.56
CA GLY A 31 9.22 0.70 0.13
C GLY A 31 9.64 -0.51 0.99
N LYS A 32 10.50 -0.34 1.99
CA LYS A 32 10.98 -1.42 2.86
C LYS A 32 9.86 -2.23 3.55
N MET A 33 8.76 -1.58 3.93
CA MET A 33 7.62 -2.27 4.54
C MET A 33 6.91 -3.19 3.53
N GLY A 34 6.70 -2.71 2.30
CA GLY A 34 6.12 -3.51 1.22
C GLY A 34 6.98 -4.72 0.87
N ILE A 35 8.30 -4.54 0.82
CA ILE A 35 9.26 -5.66 0.63
C ILE A 35 9.14 -6.67 1.76
N ALA A 36 9.12 -6.21 3.02
CA ALA A 36 9.01 -7.12 4.17
C ALA A 36 7.71 -7.94 4.15
N LEU A 37 6.60 -7.33 3.70
CA LEU A 37 5.31 -8.01 3.52
C LEU A 37 5.36 -9.05 2.40
N ALA A 38 5.94 -8.70 1.25
CA ALA A 38 6.10 -9.64 0.13
C ALA A 38 7.03 -10.80 0.49
N ASP A 39 8.14 -10.53 1.20
CA ASP A 39 9.06 -11.54 1.73
C ASP A 39 8.36 -12.52 2.67
N ALA A 40 7.54 -12.01 3.58
CA ALA A 40 6.80 -12.83 4.53
C ALA A 40 5.66 -13.64 3.86
N ALA A 41 5.09 -13.12 2.77
CA ALA A 41 4.00 -13.75 2.04
C ALA A 41 4.47 -14.89 1.15
N GLY A 42 5.63 -14.74 0.49
CA GLY A 42 6.19 -15.71 -0.44
C GLY A 42 6.09 -17.18 -0.01
N PRO A 43 6.54 -17.57 1.19
CA PRO A 43 6.49 -18.96 1.65
C PRO A 43 5.10 -19.43 2.14
N ARG A 44 4.10 -18.54 2.21
CA ARG A 44 2.78 -18.80 2.82
C ARG A 44 1.66 -18.98 1.82
N CYS A 45 1.85 -18.57 0.58
CA CYS A 45 0.78 -18.46 -0.40
C CYS A 45 1.08 -19.15 -1.73
N ALA A 46 0.09 -19.20 -2.62
CA ALA A 46 0.24 -19.81 -3.95
C ALA A 46 1.08 -18.94 -4.88
N GLU A 47 0.87 -17.62 -4.83
CA GLU A 47 1.59 -16.65 -5.65
C GLU A 47 1.71 -15.34 -4.84
N THR A 48 2.91 -14.75 -4.84
CA THR A 48 3.13 -13.37 -4.37
C THR A 48 3.45 -12.47 -5.57
N VAL A 49 2.74 -11.35 -5.65
CA VAL A 49 3.02 -10.28 -6.62
C VAL A 49 3.31 -9.00 -5.84
N PHE A 50 4.51 -8.45 -6.05
CA PHE A 50 4.92 -7.19 -5.46
C PHE A 50 4.85 -6.07 -6.50
N VAL A 51 3.80 -5.27 -6.45
CA VAL A 51 3.64 -4.09 -7.31
C VAL A 51 4.30 -2.90 -6.62
N HIS A 52 5.27 -2.25 -7.25
CA HIS A 52 6.04 -1.23 -6.56
C HIS A 52 6.35 0.00 -7.39
N GLY A 53 6.32 1.13 -6.71
CA GLY A 53 6.93 2.36 -7.19
C GLY A 53 8.46 2.32 -7.19
N PRO A 54 9.15 3.45 -7.40
CA PRO A 54 10.61 3.48 -7.38
C PRO A 54 11.18 3.07 -6.01
N ILE A 55 11.91 1.95 -6.00
CA ILE A 55 12.64 1.42 -4.84
C ILE A 55 14.08 1.15 -5.28
N GLU A 56 15.03 1.23 -4.34
CA GLU A 56 16.42 0.88 -4.59
C GLU A 56 16.54 -0.56 -5.11
N ARG A 57 17.19 -0.72 -6.27
CA ARG A 57 17.29 -2.00 -6.98
C ARG A 57 17.89 -3.11 -6.12
N SER A 58 18.91 -2.79 -5.32
CA SER A 58 19.60 -3.72 -4.43
C SER A 58 18.66 -4.42 -3.44
N LEU A 59 17.55 -3.76 -3.06
CA LEU A 59 16.56 -4.31 -2.13
C LEU A 59 15.61 -5.34 -2.78
N LEU A 60 15.52 -5.33 -4.12
CA LEU A 60 14.64 -6.18 -4.93
C LEU A 60 15.36 -7.39 -5.55
N GLU A 61 16.69 -7.35 -5.63
CA GLU A 61 17.46 -8.41 -6.26
C GLU A 61 17.37 -9.73 -5.49
N GLY A 62 17.28 -10.85 -6.23
CA GLY A 62 17.25 -12.20 -5.67
C GLY A 62 15.96 -12.61 -4.96
N ARG A 63 14.90 -11.80 -5.03
CA ARG A 63 13.60 -12.15 -4.44
C ARG A 63 12.85 -13.20 -5.29
N PRO A 64 12.25 -14.23 -4.65
CA PRO A 64 11.68 -15.38 -5.37
C PRO A 64 10.25 -15.12 -5.90
N TYR A 65 9.70 -13.92 -5.71
CA TYR A 65 8.34 -13.54 -6.11
C TYR A 65 8.36 -12.57 -7.30
N ARG A 66 7.24 -12.50 -8.01
CA ARG A 66 7.10 -11.60 -9.16
C ARG A 66 7.05 -10.15 -8.70
N THR A 67 7.81 -9.29 -9.35
CA THR A 67 7.77 -7.84 -9.14
C THR A 67 7.15 -7.16 -10.36
N VAL A 68 6.36 -6.11 -10.12
CA VAL A 68 5.74 -5.27 -11.16
C VAL A 68 6.08 -3.83 -10.84
N ALA A 69 7.02 -3.26 -11.59
CA ALA A 69 7.41 -1.86 -11.42
C ALA A 69 6.37 -0.93 -12.05
N VAL A 70 6.03 0.13 -11.32
CA VAL A 70 5.19 1.24 -11.75
C VAL A 70 5.86 2.55 -11.35
N GLU A 71 5.46 3.66 -11.95
CA GLU A 71 5.98 4.97 -11.61
C GLU A 71 4.88 5.89 -11.06
N THR A 72 3.72 5.95 -11.71
CA THR A 72 2.63 6.85 -11.31
C THR A 72 1.55 6.17 -10.48
N THR A 73 0.72 6.96 -9.81
CA THR A 73 -0.46 6.46 -9.08
C THR A 73 -1.49 5.83 -10.02
N GLY A 74 -1.61 6.34 -11.25
CA GLY A 74 -2.45 5.73 -12.29
C GLY A 74 -1.93 4.36 -12.70
N GLU A 75 -0.62 4.21 -12.93
CA GLU A 75 -0.02 2.90 -13.24
C GLU A 75 -0.14 1.92 -12.07
N LEU A 76 0.02 2.41 -10.83
CA LEU A 76 -0.19 1.59 -9.64
C LEU A 76 -1.65 1.09 -9.56
N LEU A 77 -2.63 1.95 -9.87
CA LEU A 77 -4.03 1.54 -9.99
C LEU A 77 -4.18 0.43 -11.02
N ASP A 78 -3.73 0.66 -12.25
CA ASP A 78 -3.90 -0.29 -13.35
C ASP A 78 -3.25 -1.65 -13.04
N ALA A 79 -2.07 -1.63 -12.43
CA ALA A 79 -1.38 -2.83 -11.99
C ALA A 79 -2.15 -3.56 -10.88
N VAL A 80 -2.63 -2.85 -9.85
CA VAL A 80 -3.46 -3.47 -8.80
C VAL A 80 -4.71 -4.11 -9.39
N MET A 81 -5.43 -3.40 -10.27
CA MET A 81 -6.66 -3.89 -10.87
C MET A 81 -6.44 -5.12 -11.76
N ARG A 82 -5.29 -5.20 -12.44
CA ARG A 82 -4.91 -6.37 -13.25
C ARG A 82 -4.59 -7.59 -12.38
N GLU A 83 -4.02 -7.36 -11.19
CA GLU A 83 -3.49 -8.44 -10.36
C GLU A 83 -4.50 -9.04 -9.38
N ILE A 84 -5.55 -8.30 -9.01
CA ILE A 84 -6.56 -8.79 -8.06
C ILE A 84 -7.67 -9.59 -8.73
N ASP A 85 -8.11 -10.62 -8.01
CA ASP A 85 -9.30 -11.42 -8.27
C ASP A 85 -9.98 -11.76 -6.91
N GLY A 86 -11.09 -12.50 -6.95
CA GLY A 86 -11.80 -12.94 -5.73
C GLY A 86 -11.02 -13.89 -4.83
N SER A 87 -9.91 -14.47 -5.29
CA SER A 87 -9.03 -15.27 -4.44
C SER A 87 -7.96 -14.42 -3.76
N ALA A 88 -7.75 -13.17 -4.18
CA ALA A 88 -6.61 -12.39 -3.76
C ALA A 88 -6.68 -11.87 -2.31
N VAL A 89 -5.49 -11.64 -1.75
CA VAL A 89 -5.26 -10.82 -0.56
C VAL A 89 -4.45 -9.61 -1.00
N LEU A 90 -5.09 -8.45 -1.08
CA LEU A 90 -4.48 -7.19 -1.43
C LEU A 90 -3.98 -6.47 -0.18
N ILE A 91 -2.67 -6.18 -0.11
CA ILE A 91 -2.03 -5.44 0.96
C ILE A 91 -1.47 -4.13 0.39
N MET A 92 -2.17 -3.02 0.62
CA MET A 92 -1.85 -1.69 0.08
C MET A 92 -0.86 -0.95 0.99
N ALA A 93 0.44 -1.27 0.87
CA ALA A 93 1.51 -0.65 1.64
C ALA A 93 2.37 0.37 0.86
N ALA A 94 2.04 0.63 -0.41
CA ALA A 94 2.60 1.75 -1.17
C ALA A 94 2.15 3.11 -0.60
N ALA A 95 2.88 4.16 -0.96
CA ALA A 95 2.57 5.55 -0.65
C ALA A 95 2.24 6.32 -1.95
N PRO A 96 1.06 6.09 -2.56
CA PRO A 96 0.63 6.84 -3.72
C PRO A 96 0.50 8.33 -3.42
N ALA A 97 0.86 9.19 -4.37
CA ALA A 97 0.64 10.62 -4.29
C ALA A 97 -0.85 10.94 -4.45
N ASP A 98 -1.41 11.74 -3.55
CA ASP A 98 -2.84 12.10 -3.59
C ASP A 98 -3.18 13.07 -4.74
N TYR A 99 -2.19 13.79 -5.24
CA TYR A 99 -2.32 14.77 -6.32
C TYR A 99 -1.23 14.56 -7.37
N ARG A 100 -1.56 14.90 -8.63
CA ARG A 100 -0.65 14.96 -9.76
C ARG A 100 -0.74 16.31 -10.48
N PRO A 101 0.29 16.73 -11.24
CA PRO A 101 0.18 17.88 -12.14
C PRO A 101 -1.02 17.72 -13.10
N ALA A 102 -1.79 18.79 -13.26
CA ALA A 102 -2.93 18.84 -14.19
C ALA A 102 -2.48 18.55 -15.63
N SER A 103 -1.28 19.00 -15.98
CA SER A 103 -0.60 18.72 -17.24
C SER A 103 0.90 18.53 -16.99
N LYS A 104 1.50 17.52 -17.62
CA LYS A 104 2.96 17.33 -17.65
C LYS A 104 3.55 18.15 -18.78
N SER A 105 4.56 18.98 -18.48
CA SER A 105 5.33 19.69 -19.52
C SER A 105 6.18 18.69 -20.32
N PRO A 106 6.22 18.76 -21.67
CA PRO A 106 7.07 17.90 -22.48
C PRO A 106 8.55 18.27 -22.39
N VAL A 107 8.87 19.48 -21.90
CA VAL A 107 10.25 19.98 -21.75
C VAL A 107 10.50 20.45 -20.33
N LYS A 108 11.77 20.47 -19.91
CA LYS A 108 12.16 21.03 -18.61
C LYS A 108 11.75 22.50 -18.55
N ILE A 109 10.85 22.85 -17.63
CA ILE A 109 10.40 24.24 -17.46
C ILE A 109 11.61 25.08 -17.04
N LYS A 110 11.90 26.15 -17.79
CA LYS A 110 13.04 27.03 -17.56
C LYS A 110 12.88 27.82 -16.27
N LYS A 111 13.98 28.40 -15.76
CA LYS A 111 14.01 29.21 -14.54
C LYS A 111 13.88 30.71 -14.87
N ASP A 112 12.98 31.03 -15.79
CA ASP A 112 12.89 32.39 -16.34
C ASP A 112 12.05 33.30 -15.43
N ASP A 113 11.15 32.73 -14.64
CA ASP A 113 10.30 33.44 -13.68
C ASP A 113 10.81 33.30 -12.23
N GLU A 114 10.54 34.32 -11.41
CA GLU A 114 10.83 34.32 -9.96
C GLU A 114 9.97 33.28 -9.21
N HIS A 115 8.78 32.96 -9.74
CA HIS A 115 7.83 32.03 -9.16
C HIS A 115 7.41 30.96 -10.17
N LEU A 116 7.29 29.71 -9.71
CA LEU A 116 6.74 28.60 -10.48
C LEU A 116 5.45 28.11 -9.80
N THR A 117 4.34 28.18 -10.52
CA THR A 117 3.05 27.63 -10.10
C THR A 117 2.78 26.33 -10.83
N ILE A 118 2.43 25.27 -10.08
CA ILE A 118 2.04 23.97 -10.63
C ILE A 118 0.60 23.69 -10.22
N ASP A 119 -0.29 23.63 -11.20
CA ASP A 119 -1.68 23.25 -10.96
C ASP A 119 -1.78 21.74 -10.71
N LEU A 120 -2.45 21.36 -9.62
CA LEU A 120 -2.59 19.99 -9.18
C LEU A 120 -4.04 19.51 -9.27
N VAL A 121 -4.22 18.27 -9.70
CA VAL A 121 -5.50 17.56 -9.70
C VAL A 121 -5.39 16.28 -8.90
N LYS A 122 -6.51 15.83 -8.32
CA LYS A 122 -6.54 14.61 -7.52
C LYS A 122 -6.16 13.38 -8.35
N ASN A 123 -5.37 12.49 -7.75
CA ASN A 123 -5.15 11.17 -8.27
C ASN A 123 -6.36 10.25 -8.07
N PRO A 124 -6.50 9.21 -8.91
CA PRO A 124 -7.53 8.21 -8.68
C PRO A 124 -7.27 7.49 -7.37
N ASP A 125 -8.35 7.18 -6.66
CA ASP A 125 -8.26 6.50 -5.38
C ASP A 125 -8.30 4.98 -5.58
N ILE A 126 -7.14 4.35 -5.43
CA ILE A 126 -6.96 2.92 -5.74
C ILE A 126 -7.91 2.04 -4.91
N LEU A 127 -8.04 2.33 -3.62
CA LEU A 127 -8.91 1.55 -2.75
C LEU A 127 -10.39 1.75 -3.11
N MET A 128 -10.81 2.95 -3.52
CA MET A 128 -12.19 3.12 -4.01
C MET A 128 -12.44 2.38 -5.31
N ALA A 129 -11.47 2.32 -6.22
CA ALA A 129 -11.61 1.54 -7.45
C ALA A 129 -11.76 0.04 -7.15
N VAL A 130 -10.98 -0.48 -6.19
CA VAL A 130 -11.12 -1.86 -5.69
C VAL A 130 -12.48 -2.10 -5.05
N VAL A 131 -12.97 -1.18 -4.22
CA VAL A 131 -14.31 -1.26 -3.60
C VAL A 131 -15.40 -1.27 -4.65
N ALA A 132 -15.33 -0.38 -5.64
CA ALA A 132 -16.29 -0.29 -6.72
C ALA A 132 -16.36 -1.60 -7.52
N ARG A 133 -15.20 -2.17 -7.85
CA ARG A 133 -15.12 -3.47 -8.54
C ARG A 133 -15.70 -4.59 -7.70
N ARG A 134 -15.35 -4.68 -6.42
CA ARG A 134 -15.91 -5.69 -5.51
C ARG A 134 -17.43 -5.59 -5.37
N ALA A 135 -18.00 -4.39 -5.47
CA ALA A 135 -19.44 -4.20 -5.45
C ALA A 135 -20.13 -4.56 -6.78
N ALA A 136 -19.42 -4.45 -7.90
CA ALA A 136 -19.95 -4.74 -9.24
C ALA A 136 -19.83 -6.21 -9.65
N GLU A 137 -18.83 -6.92 -9.15
CA GLU A 137 -18.47 -8.28 -9.56
C GLU A 137 -18.65 -9.28 -8.39
N PRO A 138 -19.69 -10.14 -8.40
CA PRO A 138 -19.93 -11.13 -7.34
C PRO A 138 -18.75 -12.08 -7.10
N GLU A 139 -17.99 -12.42 -8.14
CA GLU A 139 -16.80 -13.26 -8.06
C GLU A 139 -15.70 -12.65 -7.17
N MET A 140 -15.75 -11.34 -6.88
CA MET A 140 -14.79 -10.64 -6.02
C MET A 140 -15.10 -10.75 -4.53
N GLU A 141 -16.19 -11.43 -4.12
CA GLU A 141 -16.61 -11.56 -2.73
C GLU A 141 -15.50 -12.11 -1.80
N GLY A 142 -14.65 -13.00 -2.34
CA GLY A 142 -13.55 -13.59 -1.59
C GLY A 142 -12.29 -12.72 -1.44
N LEU A 143 -12.24 -11.53 -2.08
CA LEU A 143 -11.11 -10.60 -2.02
C LEU A 143 -10.95 -10.08 -0.59
N TYR A 144 -9.73 -10.19 -0.05
CA TYR A 144 -9.35 -9.57 1.21
C TYR A 144 -8.51 -8.32 0.96
N THR A 145 -8.80 -7.23 1.65
CA THR A 145 -8.19 -5.91 1.47
C THR A 145 -7.63 -5.37 2.80
N ALA A 146 -6.30 -5.24 2.87
CA ALA A 146 -5.58 -4.61 3.96
C ALA A 146 -4.98 -3.27 3.50
N GLY A 147 -5.36 -2.17 4.14
CA GLY A 147 -4.80 -0.84 3.88
C GLY A 147 -3.74 -0.44 4.89
N PHE A 148 -2.97 0.60 4.54
CA PHE A 148 -2.08 1.29 5.47
C PHE A 148 -2.54 2.75 5.64
N ALA A 149 -2.31 3.28 6.85
CA ALA A 149 -2.44 4.69 7.17
C ALA A 149 -1.17 5.14 7.90
N ALA A 150 -0.73 6.36 7.63
CA ALA A 150 0.38 6.99 8.33
C ALA A 150 -0.11 8.36 8.77
N GLU A 151 -0.38 8.52 10.06
CA GLU A 151 -0.98 9.74 10.61
C GLU A 151 -0.12 10.27 11.75
N THR A 152 -0.18 11.59 11.96
CA THR A 152 0.56 12.29 13.03
C THR A 152 -0.33 12.76 14.18
N HIS A 153 -1.64 12.91 13.94
CA HIS A 153 -2.64 13.40 14.89
C HIS A 153 -3.94 12.60 14.74
N ASP A 154 -4.69 12.38 15.83
CA ASP A 154 -5.96 11.62 15.86
C ASP A 154 -5.94 10.28 15.08
N ALA A 155 -4.78 9.64 15.12
CA ALA A 155 -4.38 8.59 14.18
C ALA A 155 -5.34 7.38 14.17
N GLU A 156 -5.86 6.97 15.34
CA GLU A 156 -6.82 5.85 15.44
C GLU A 156 -8.19 6.21 14.82
N ALA A 157 -8.70 7.42 15.06
CA ALA A 157 -9.99 7.84 14.52
C ALA A 157 -9.96 7.86 12.98
N PHE A 158 -8.92 8.47 12.41
CA PHE A 158 -8.71 8.48 10.96
C PHE A 158 -8.52 7.09 10.37
N ALA A 159 -7.78 6.20 11.04
CA ALA A 159 -7.62 4.83 10.56
C ALA A 159 -8.96 4.09 10.52
N ARG A 160 -9.80 4.22 11.55
CA ARG A 160 -11.14 3.60 11.60
C ARG A 160 -12.09 4.19 10.58
N GLU A 161 -12.07 5.50 10.38
CA GLU A 161 -12.85 6.16 9.33
C GLU A 161 -12.44 5.66 7.95
N LYS A 162 -11.13 5.60 7.68
CA LYS A 162 -10.60 5.07 6.41
C LYS A 162 -10.95 3.59 6.22
N LEU A 163 -10.88 2.77 7.27
CA LEU A 163 -11.32 1.37 7.25
C LEU A 163 -12.79 1.26 6.81
N ALA A 164 -13.68 2.06 7.40
CA ALA A 164 -15.11 2.05 7.07
C ALA A 164 -15.40 2.63 5.67
N TYR A 165 -14.89 3.83 5.38
CA TYR A 165 -15.11 4.54 4.13
C TYR A 165 -14.56 3.78 2.92
N LYS A 166 -13.38 3.16 3.06
CA LYS A 166 -12.77 2.31 2.03
C LYS A 166 -13.24 0.86 2.10
N ASN A 167 -14.21 0.55 2.96
CA ASN A 167 -14.77 -0.79 3.17
C ASN A 167 -13.66 -1.87 3.24
N LEU A 168 -12.56 -1.58 3.95
CA LEU A 168 -11.43 -2.51 4.04
C LEU A 168 -11.76 -3.63 5.01
N ASP A 169 -11.00 -4.71 4.90
CA ASP A 169 -11.05 -5.82 5.83
C ASP A 169 -10.18 -5.55 7.04
N MET A 170 -9.05 -4.87 6.81
CA MET A 170 -8.08 -4.52 7.81
C MET A 170 -7.39 -3.20 7.44
N ILE A 171 -6.96 -2.45 8.45
CA ILE A 171 -6.07 -1.31 8.25
C ILE A 171 -4.94 -1.35 9.28
N CYS A 172 -3.72 -1.14 8.79
CA CYS A 172 -2.51 -1.01 9.60
C CYS A 172 -2.18 0.47 9.76
N LEU A 173 -2.37 0.99 10.97
CA LEU A 173 -2.00 2.35 11.31
C LEU A 173 -0.54 2.40 11.76
N ASN A 174 0.26 3.17 11.03
CA ASN A 174 1.61 3.55 11.41
C ASN A 174 1.57 4.90 12.14
N ASP A 175 2.01 4.91 13.39
CA ASP A 175 2.14 6.13 14.20
C ASP A 175 3.51 6.76 13.94
N VAL A 176 3.61 7.51 12.83
CA VAL A 176 4.88 8.10 12.37
C VAL A 176 5.37 9.25 13.26
N GLY A 177 4.59 9.66 14.27
CA GLY A 177 4.99 10.62 15.29
C GLY A 177 5.88 10.02 16.38
N LYS A 178 5.95 8.69 16.51
CA LYS A 178 6.76 8.01 17.53
C LYS A 178 8.20 7.74 17.06
N PRO A 179 9.22 7.93 17.93
CA PRO A 179 10.58 7.54 17.61
C PRO A 179 10.68 6.06 17.22
N GLY A 180 11.36 5.78 16.10
CA GLY A 180 11.50 4.41 15.57
C GLY A 180 10.34 3.93 14.69
N ALA A 181 9.32 4.76 14.46
CA ALA A 181 8.29 4.54 13.46
C ALA A 181 8.53 5.44 12.23
N GLY A 182 8.16 4.98 11.03
CA GLY A 182 8.24 5.78 9.81
C GLY A 182 8.86 5.10 8.59
N PHE A 183 9.03 5.91 7.55
CA PHE A 183 9.30 5.45 6.18
C PHE A 183 10.73 4.99 5.94
N SER A 184 11.73 5.60 6.58
CA SER A 184 13.16 5.38 6.24
C SER A 184 13.94 4.53 7.25
N VAL A 185 13.34 4.18 8.39
CA VAL A 185 13.96 3.36 9.45
C VAL A 185 13.73 1.86 9.21
N ASP A 186 14.40 0.97 9.93
CA ASP A 186 14.22 -0.49 9.79
C ASP A 186 13.17 -1.10 10.73
N THR A 187 12.68 -0.30 11.67
CA THR A 187 11.65 -0.70 12.65
C THR A 187 10.27 -0.12 12.29
N ASN A 188 9.24 -0.60 12.98
CA ASN A 188 7.92 0.02 12.95
C ASN A 188 7.14 -0.24 14.25
N ILE A 189 6.21 0.66 14.57
CA ILE A 189 5.19 0.48 15.61
C ILE A 189 3.84 0.63 14.91
N MET A 190 2.92 -0.30 15.16
CA MET A 190 1.66 -0.30 14.43
C MET A 190 0.48 -0.63 15.33
N THR A 191 -0.67 -0.05 15.03
CA THR A 191 -1.95 -0.55 15.54
C THR A 191 -2.77 -1.07 14.37
N VAL A 192 -3.25 -2.30 14.47
CA VAL A 192 -4.05 -2.95 13.43
C VAL A 192 -5.50 -2.95 13.86
N PHE A 193 -6.37 -2.51 12.96
CA PHE A 193 -7.82 -2.57 13.13
C PHE A 193 -8.42 -3.49 12.07
N THR A 194 -9.37 -4.33 12.45
CA THR A 194 -10.16 -5.12 11.50
C THR A 194 -11.59 -4.61 11.44
N ARG A 195 -12.26 -4.86 10.32
CA ARG A 195 -13.69 -4.53 10.14
C ARG A 195 -14.61 -5.15 11.19
N ARG A 196 -14.18 -6.25 11.81
CA ARG A 196 -14.89 -6.94 12.91
C ARG A 196 -14.65 -6.34 14.29
N GLY A 197 -13.91 -5.23 14.38
CA GLY A 197 -13.70 -4.48 15.61
C GLY A 197 -12.46 -4.91 16.40
N ALA A 198 -11.64 -5.84 15.89
CA ALA A 198 -10.38 -6.15 16.55
C ALA A 198 -9.46 -4.92 16.52
N ARG A 199 -8.74 -4.71 17.62
CA ARG A 199 -7.68 -3.71 17.78
C ARG A 199 -6.45 -4.41 18.36
N VAL A 200 -5.39 -4.50 17.57
CA VAL A 200 -4.16 -5.23 17.94
C VAL A 200 -2.97 -4.29 17.88
N GLU A 201 -2.28 -4.14 19.00
CA GLU A 201 -1.05 -3.35 19.06
C GLU A 201 0.16 -4.21 18.70
N LEU A 202 0.93 -3.74 17.73
CA LEU A 202 2.23 -4.28 17.37
C LEU A 202 3.31 -3.37 17.94
N ALA A 203 3.88 -3.78 19.07
CA ALA A 203 5.03 -3.12 19.69
C ALA A 203 6.20 -2.96 18.70
N LEU A 204 7.10 -2.02 19.01
CA LEU A 204 8.28 -1.73 18.20
C LEU A 204 9.05 -3.01 17.86
N ALA A 205 9.13 -3.31 16.58
CA ALA A 205 9.86 -4.46 16.08
C ALA A 205 10.44 -4.15 14.69
N SER A 206 11.25 -5.07 14.16
CA SER A 206 11.74 -4.94 12.79
C SER A 206 10.57 -4.98 11.81
N LYS A 207 10.71 -4.32 10.65
CA LYS A 207 9.70 -4.41 9.58
C LYS A 207 9.41 -5.85 9.15
N ARG A 208 10.39 -6.76 9.27
CA ARG A 208 10.23 -8.19 9.00
C ARG A 208 9.29 -8.86 10.01
N ASP A 209 9.49 -8.63 11.29
CA ASP A 209 8.64 -9.20 12.35
C ASP A 209 7.23 -8.62 12.29
N ILE A 210 7.11 -7.32 12.02
CA ILE A 210 5.82 -6.65 11.80
C ILE A 210 5.09 -7.26 10.61
N ALA A 211 5.78 -7.52 9.49
CA ALA A 211 5.19 -8.14 8.31
C ALA A 211 4.65 -9.55 8.60
N VAL A 212 5.42 -10.37 9.33
CA VAL A 212 4.98 -11.70 9.80
C VAL A 212 3.71 -11.59 10.62
N ARG A 213 3.69 -10.70 11.62
CA ARG A 213 2.52 -10.50 12.50
C ARG A 213 1.29 -9.99 11.74
N ILE A 214 1.49 -9.14 10.73
CA ILE A 214 0.40 -8.67 9.85
C ILE A 214 -0.21 -9.84 9.07
N LEU A 215 0.62 -10.74 8.50
CA LEU A 215 0.10 -11.91 7.81
C LEU A 215 -0.60 -12.89 8.75
N ASP A 216 -0.09 -13.09 9.95
CA ASP A 216 -0.75 -13.92 10.98
C ASP A 216 -2.15 -13.35 11.31
N LEU A 217 -2.27 -12.03 11.44
CA LEU A 217 -3.55 -11.35 11.68
C LEU A 217 -4.51 -11.49 10.49
N ILE A 218 -4.03 -11.37 9.26
CA ILE A 218 -4.83 -11.60 8.05
C ILE A 218 -5.34 -13.04 8.03
N GLU A 219 -4.48 -14.04 8.26
CA GLU A 219 -4.87 -15.46 8.27
C GLU A 219 -5.91 -15.75 9.36
N SER A 220 -5.73 -15.17 10.55
CA SER A 220 -6.68 -15.28 11.65
C SER A 220 -8.03 -14.66 11.31
N ASP A 221 -8.04 -13.40 10.85
CA ASP A 221 -9.27 -12.69 10.47
C ASP A 221 -10.00 -13.44 9.33
N MET A 222 -9.30 -13.86 8.27
CA MET A 222 -9.90 -14.67 7.21
C MET A 222 -10.50 -16.00 7.73
N GLY A 223 -9.89 -16.61 8.75
CA GLY A 223 -10.43 -17.80 9.42
C GLY A 223 -11.78 -17.56 10.08
N ALA A 224 -11.93 -16.42 10.74
CA ALA A 224 -13.16 -16.02 11.42
C ALA A 224 -14.31 -15.62 10.47
N ARG A 225 -14.12 -15.55 9.14
CA ARG A 225 -15.22 -15.26 8.17
C ARG A 225 -16.11 -16.45 7.87
N LYS A 226 -15.59 -17.66 8.09
CA LYS A 226 -16.29 -18.90 7.75
C LYS A 226 -17.16 -19.44 8.89
N LEU A 227 -17.14 -18.75 10.04
CA LEU A 227 -18.01 -19.00 11.20
C LEU A 227 -19.10 -17.93 11.22
#